data_AF-A0A2P2JDW8-F1
#
_entry.id   AF-A0A2P2JDW8-F1
#
_cell.length_a   1.000
_cell.length_b   1.000
_cell.length_c   1.000
_cell.angle_alpha   90.00
_cell.angle_beta   90.00
_cell.angle_gamma   90.00
#
_symmetry.space_group_name_H-M   'P 1'
#
loop_
_entity.id
_entity.type
_entity.pdbx_description
1 polymer ?
#
loop_
_entity_poly.entity_id
_entity_poly.type
_entity_poly.pdbx_seq_one_letter_code
_entity_poly.pdbx_strand_id
1 'polypeptide(L)' 'MTVTWTSGYGISDAEPFVEWGQKGDSMHSPAVTLTFSRRTMCGR' A
#
# COMPACT_ATOMS: atom_id res chain seq x y z
N MET A 1 10.73 -9.32 -5.71
CA MET A 1 10.33 -8.01 -6.27
C MET A 1 9.33 -7.39 -5.31
N THR A 2 9.26 -6.07 -5.22
CA THR A 2 8.32 -5.34 -4.35
C THR A 2 7.46 -4.40 -5.20
N VAL A 3 6.17 -4.33 -4.89
CA VAL A 3 5.24 -3.39 -5.53
C VAL A 3 4.97 -2.25 -4.55
N THR A 4 5.15 -1.02 -5.00
CA THR A 4 4.89 0.18 -4.21
C THR A 4 4.04 1.13 -5.02
N TRP A 5 2.94 1.59 -4.44
CA TRP A 5 1.98 2.49 -5.07
C TRP A 5 1.44 3.47 -4.05
N THR A 6 0.78 4.52 -4.54
CA THR A 6 0.09 5.51 -3.72
C THR A 6 -1.41 5.39 -3.91
N SER A 7 -2.18 5.59 -2.84
CA SER A 7 -3.64 5.61 -2.88
C SER A 7 -4.18 6.64 -1.88
N GLY A 8 -5.47 6.96 -1.99
CA GLY A 8 -6.17 7.83 -1.05
C GLY A 8 -6.87 7.11 0.10
N TYR A 9 -6.74 5.78 0.19
CA TYR A 9 -7.39 4.97 1.22
C TYR A 9 -6.45 4.78 2.42
N GLY A 10 -6.92 5.15 3.61
CA GLY A 10 -6.28 4.76 4.86
C GLY A 10 -6.55 3.29 5.18
N ILE A 11 -5.78 2.72 6.12
CA ILE A 11 -5.95 1.32 6.58
C ILE A 11 -7.31 1.05 7.23
N SER A 12 -8.03 2.10 7.65
CA SER A 12 -9.40 2.01 8.17
C SER A 12 -10.46 2.11 7.07
N ASP A 13 -10.09 2.60 5.88
CA ASP A 13 -10.99 2.78 4.75
C ASP A 13 -11.01 1.53 3.85
N ALA A 14 -9.86 0.87 3.69
CA ALA A 14 -9.71 -0.36 2.92
C ALA A 14 -8.50 -1.19 3.38
N GLU A 15 -8.59 -2.52 3.23
CA GLU A 15 -7.46 -3.43 3.42
C GLU A 15 -6.61 -3.50 2.13
N PRO A 16 -5.34 -3.08 2.15
CA PRO A 16 -4.50 -3.08 0.97
C PRO A 16 -3.84 -4.45 0.72
N PHE A 17 -3.89 -4.91 -0.52
CA PHE A 17 -3.23 -6.14 -0.95
C PHE A 17 -2.76 -6.04 -2.41
N VAL A 18 -1.84 -6.92 -2.78
CA VAL A 18 -1.44 -7.15 -4.18
C VAL A 18 -1.99 -8.50 -4.61
N GLU A 19 -2.76 -8.52 -5.68
CA GLU A 19 -3.07 -9.73 -6.42
C GLU A 19 -1.98 -9.98 -7.47
N TRP A 20 -1.39 -11.16 -7.45
CA TRP A 20 -0.35 -11.54 -8.40
C TRP A 20 -0.26 -13.06 -8.58
N GLY A 21 0.40 -13.47 -9.65
CA GLY A 21 0.56 -14.87 -10.02
C GLY A 21 1.08 -14.98 -11.45
N GLN A 22 1.36 -16.19 -11.90
CA GLN A 22 1.53 -16.41 -13.33
C GLN A 22 0.19 -16.24 -14.04
N LYS A 23 0.20 -16.06 -15.35
CA LYS A 23 -1.05 -15.91 -16.12
C LYS A 23 -1.94 -17.15 -15.91
N GLY A 24 -3.08 -16.95 -15.26
CA GLY A 24 -4.02 -18.03 -14.90
C GLY A 24 -4.03 -18.40 -13.41
N ASP A 25 -3.04 -17.94 -12.64
CA ASP A 25 -2.98 -18.06 -11.19
C ASP A 25 -3.29 -16.70 -10.54
N SER A 26 -3.91 -16.75 -9.36
CA SER A 26 -4.15 -15.57 -8.53
C SER A 26 -3.83 -15.88 -7.07
N MET A 27 -2.98 -15.05 -6.47
CA MET A 27 -2.64 -15.07 -5.06
C MET A 27 -2.68 -13.64 -4.50
N HIS A 28 -3.25 -13.51 -3.30
CA HIS A 28 -3.23 -12.26 -2.56
C HIS A 28 -2.04 -12.22 -1.59
N SER A 29 -1.34 -11.09 -1.57
CA SER A 29 -0.33 -10.79 -0.57
C SER A 29 -0.68 -9.48 0.11
N PRO A 30 -0.69 -9.41 1.47
CA PRO A 30 -1.02 -8.19 2.18
C PRO A 30 0.02 -7.11 1.90
N ALA A 31 -0.41 -5.85 1.92
CA ALA A 31 0.47 -4.71 1.79
C ALA A 31 0.47 -3.85 3.05
N VAL A 32 1.54 -3.07 3.21
CA VAL A 32 1.68 -2.12 4.31
C VAL A 32 1.47 -0.72 3.76
N THR A 33 0.69 0.08 4.48
CA THR A 33 0.48 1.50 4.15
C THR A 33 1.43 2.37 4.96
N LEU A 34 2.19 3.21 4.27
CA LEU A 34 3.03 4.24 4.87
C LEU A 34 2.49 5.62 4.50
N THR A 35 2.48 6.54 5.46
CA THR A 35 2.09 7.93 5.26
C THR A 35 2.89 8.84 6.17
N PHE A 36 2.90 10.13 5.85
CA PHE A 36 3.49 11.17 6.68
C PHE A 36 2.57 12.38 6.67
N SER A 37 2.61 13.14 7.76
CA SER A 37 1.82 14.38 7.87
C SER A 37 2.75 15.60 7.72
N ARG A 38 2.17 16.79 7.59
CA ARG A 38 2.94 18.05 7.63
C ARG A 38 3.86 18.13 8.87
N ARG A 39 3.46 17.57 10.01
CA ARG A 39 4.25 17.58 11.26
C ARG A 39 5.48 16.67 11.21
N THR A 40 5.52 15.73 10.27
CA THR A 40 6.67 14.83 10.07
C THR A 40 7.82 15.54 9.35
N MET A 41 7.56 16.69 8.71
CA MET A 41 8.57 17.46 7.99
C MET A 41 9.48 18.22 8.96
N CYS A 42 10.78 18.29 8.65
CA CYS A 42 11.78 18.96 9.49
C CYS A 42 11.68 20.49 9.50
N GLY A 43 11.00 21.09 8.51
CA GLY A 43 10.80 22.53 8.37
C GLY A 43 9.38 22.92 8.79
N ARG A 44 9.27 23.70 9.85
CA ARG A 44 8.00 24.07 10.50
C ARG A 44 7.19 25.07 9.69
#